data_AF-A0A2V7ELK2-F1
#
_entry.id   AF-A0A2V7ELK2-F1
#
_cell.length_a   1.000
_cell.length_b   1.000
_cell.length_c   1.000
_cell.angle_alpha   90.00
_cell.angle_beta   90.00
_cell.angle_gamma   90.00
#
_symmetry.space_group_name_H-M   'P 1'
#
loop_
_entity.id
_entity.type
_entity.pdbx_description
1 polymer ?
#
loop_
_entity_poly.entity_id
_entity_poly.type
_entity_poly.pdbx_seq_one_letter_code
_entity_poly.pdbx_strand_id
1 'polypeptide(L)'
;MNSPYWILIGIAVLVLAWLLRRARPSDDLFPRNQPPTEEQIDALIRQGHKIEAIRGYRLLHSVDLKTAKEAIESRQRTMLGGQP
;
A
#
# COMPACT_ATOMS: atom_id res chain seq x y z
N MET A 1 -26.81 -3.85 -37.30
CA MET A 1 -25.60 -3.10 -36.92
C MET A 1 -25.47 -3.13 -35.41
N ASN A 2 -24.55 -3.92 -34.86
CA ASN A 2 -24.35 -4.01 -33.41
C ASN A 2 -23.49 -2.82 -32.96
N SER A 3 -24.07 -2.00 -32.09
CA SER A 3 -23.49 -0.73 -31.69
C SER A 3 -22.31 -0.96 -30.71
N PRO A 4 -21.08 -0.53 -31.06
CA PRO A 4 -19.86 -0.83 -30.29
C PRO A 4 -19.77 -0.10 -28.94
N TYR A 5 -20.77 0.70 -28.56
CA TYR A 5 -20.81 1.43 -27.30
C TYR A 5 -20.75 0.54 -26.05
N TRP A 6 -21.19 -0.72 -26.13
CA TRP A 6 -21.02 -1.69 -25.04
C TRP A 6 -19.54 -1.96 -24.72
N ILE A 7 -18.66 -1.92 -25.72
CA ILE A 7 -17.21 -2.08 -25.54
C ILE A 7 -16.65 -0.82 -24.87
N LEU A 8 -17.08 0.36 -25.30
CA LEU A 8 -16.66 1.63 -24.69
C LEU A 8 -17.14 1.76 -23.24
N ILE A 9 -18.38 1.35 -22.94
CA ILE A 9 -18.92 1.30 -21.58
C ILE A 9 -18.14 0.29 -20.74
N GLY A 10 -17.87 -0.91 -21.27
CA GLY A 10 -17.07 -1.92 -20.58
C GLY A 10 -15.65 -1.45 -20.27
N ILE A 11 -14.97 -0.81 -21.23
CA ILE A 11 -13.64 -0.21 -21.03
C ILE A 11 -13.72 0.94 -20.02
N ALA A 12 -14.71 1.82 -20.13
CA ALA A 12 -14.88 2.93 -19.20
C ALA A 12 -15.11 2.44 -17.76
N VAL A 13 -15.93 1.40 -17.57
CA VAL A 13 -16.16 0.77 -16.26
C VAL A 13 -14.90 0.08 -15.76
N LEU A 14 -14.14 -0.60 -16.62
CA LEU A 14 -12.86 -1.21 -16.25
C LEU A 14 -11.81 -0.17 -15.85
N VAL A 15 -11.71 0.93 -16.60
CA VAL A 15 -10.80 2.04 -16.31
C VAL A 15 -11.22 2.75 -15.03
N LEU A 16 -12.53 2.99 -14.84
CA LEU A 16 -13.08 3.61 -13.64
C LEU A 16 -12.84 2.70 -12.43
N ALA A 17 -13.13 1.41 -12.51
CA ALA A 17 -12.85 0.45 -11.45
C ALA A 17 -11.34 0.36 -11.16
N TRP A 18 -10.48 0.41 -12.18
CA TRP A 18 -9.04 0.44 -12.00
C TRP A 18 -8.56 1.76 -11.36
N LEU A 19 -9.16 2.89 -11.71
CA LEU A 19 -8.89 4.20 -11.07
C LEU A 19 -9.34 4.22 -9.61
N LEU A 20 -10.55 3.75 -9.31
CA LEU A 20 -11.05 3.64 -7.92
C LEU A 20 -10.18 2.68 -7.10
N ARG A 21 -9.69 1.58 -7.71
CA ARG A 21 -8.81 0.62 -7.04
C ARG A 21 -7.40 1.19 -6.83
N ARG A 22 -6.93 2.06 -7.71
CA ARG A 22 -5.62 2.74 -7.60
C ARG A 22 -5.65 3.91 -6.62
N ALA A 23 -6.83 4.48 -6.37
CA ALA A 23 -7.04 5.58 -5.44
C ALA A 23 -7.26 5.11 -4.00
N ARG A 24 -6.33 4.32 -3.42
CA ARG A 24 -6.15 4.35 -1.96
C ARG A 24 -5.18 5.51 -1.65
N PRO A 25 -5.67 6.67 -1.17
CA PRO A 25 -4.81 7.78 -0.83
C PRO A 25 -3.94 7.39 0.38
N SER A 26 -2.65 7.18 0.14
CA SER A 26 -1.64 6.84 1.15
C SER A 26 -1.29 7.99 2.11
N ASP A 27 -1.97 9.15 2.03
CA ASP A 27 -1.69 10.33 2.87
C ASP A 27 -2.50 10.35 4.19
N ASP A 28 -3.62 9.61 4.28
CA ASP A 28 -4.50 9.62 5.49
C ASP A 28 -4.22 8.48 6.48
N LEU A 29 -3.44 7.47 6.10
CA LEU A 29 -3.14 6.33 7.00
C LEU A 29 -2.25 6.73 8.19
N PHE A 30 -1.47 7.79 8.03
CA PHE A 30 -0.64 8.35 9.09
C PHE A 30 -0.95 9.83 9.20
N PRO A 31 -1.72 10.27 10.21
CA PRO A 31 -1.90 11.69 10.46
C PRO A 31 -0.51 12.32 10.59
N ARG A 32 -0.24 13.42 9.88
CA ARG A 32 1.09 14.09 9.86
C ARG A 32 1.65 14.45 11.25
N ASN A 33 0.81 14.39 12.27
CA ASN A 33 1.13 14.73 13.66
C ASN A 33 1.34 13.52 14.58
N GLN A 34 1.25 12.28 14.08
CA GLN A 34 1.49 11.08 14.88
C GLN A 34 2.37 10.08 14.12
N PRO A 35 3.55 9.71 14.66
CA PRO A 35 4.32 8.63 14.08
C PRO A 35 3.52 7.32 14.21
N PRO A 36 3.49 6.49 13.15
CA PRO A 36 2.79 5.22 13.23
C PRO A 36 3.41 4.30 14.26
N THR A 37 2.57 3.54 14.93
CA THR A 37 3.02 2.47 15.81
C THR A 37 3.56 1.29 14.99
N GLU A 38 4.50 0.55 15.56
CA GLU A 38 5.03 -0.71 15.00
C GLU A 38 3.90 -1.68 14.58
N GLU A 39 2.82 -1.78 15.36
CA GLU A 39 1.66 -2.63 15.03
C GLU A 39 0.92 -2.21 13.76
N GLN A 40 0.85 -0.90 13.49
CA GLN A 40 0.20 -0.36 12.28
C GLN A 40 1.06 -0.65 11.05
N ILE A 41 2.38 -0.54 11.19
CA ILE A 41 3.34 -0.92 10.15
C ILE A 41 3.19 -2.41 9.85
N ASP A 42 3.06 -3.26 10.87
CA ASP A 42 2.89 -4.71 10.71
C ASP A 42 1.54 -5.07 10.06
N ALA A 43 0.47 -4.31 10.36
CA ALA A 43 -0.80 -4.43 9.66
C ALA A 43 -0.68 -4.08 8.17
N LEU A 44 0.06 -3.02 7.83
CA LEU A 44 0.29 -2.60 6.45
C LEU A 44 1.12 -3.62 5.67
N ILE A 45 2.13 -4.22 6.30
CA ILE A 45 2.92 -5.32 5.72
C ILE A 45 2.00 -6.51 5.38
N ARG A 46 1.13 -6.92 6.31
CA ARG A 46 0.16 -8.01 6.09
C ARG A 46 -0.86 -7.71 5.00
N GLN A 47 -1.28 -6.46 4.87
CA GLN A 47 -2.19 -6.02 3.81
C GLN A 47 -1.53 -5.88 2.43
N GLY A 48 -0.21 -6.05 2.33
CA GLY A 48 0.56 -5.86 1.09
C GLY A 48 0.84 -4.39 0.75
N HIS A 49 0.58 -3.47 1.68
CA HIS A 49 0.82 -2.03 1.55
C HIS A 49 2.28 -1.68 1.91
N LYS A 50 3.22 -2.21 1.12
CA LYS A 50 4.66 -2.10 1.40
C LYS A 50 5.18 -0.66 1.33
N ILE A 51 4.61 0.16 0.46
CA ILE A 51 5.05 1.57 0.30
C ILE A 51 4.70 2.37 1.55
N GLU A 52 3.50 2.16 2.09
CA GLU A 52 3.00 2.77 3.31
C GLU A 52 3.83 2.32 4.52
N ALA A 53 4.11 1.02 4.62
CA ALA A 53 4.96 0.50 5.70
C ALA A 53 6.37 1.13 5.71
N ILE A 54 6.98 1.31 4.53
CA ILE A 54 8.28 1.99 4.39
C ILE A 54 8.19 3.46 4.79
N ARG A 55 7.14 4.16 4.35
CA ARG A 55 6.92 5.57 4.71
C ARG A 55 6.73 5.71 6.23
N GLY A 56 5.93 4.84 6.84
CA GLY A 56 5.68 4.85 8.28
C GLY A 56 6.94 4.57 9.10
N TYR A 57 7.73 3.58 8.69
CA TYR A 57 9.01 3.25 9.34
C TYR A 57 10.00 4.41 9.27
N ARG A 58 10.04 5.12 8.13
CA ARG A 58 10.87 6.32 7.96
C ARG A 58 10.41 7.47 8.83
N LEU A 59 9.10 7.67 9.02
CA LEU A 59 8.58 8.69 9.93
C LEU A 59 8.87 8.35 11.40
N LEU A 60 8.79 7.08 11.76
CA LEU A 60 9.02 6.61 13.13
C LEU A 60 10.51 6.63 13.52
N HIS A 61 11.39 6.14 12.66
CA HIS A 61 12.82 5.96 12.95
C HIS A 61 13.72 7.05 12.33
N SER A 62 13.17 7.97 11.53
CA SER A 62 13.92 9.03 10.81
C SER A 62 15.13 8.52 10.02
N VAL A 63 15.00 7.34 9.40
CA VAL A 63 16.06 6.69 8.62
C VAL A 63 15.94 6.97 7.12
N ASP A 64 17.02 6.71 6.38
CA ASP A 64 17.02 6.74 4.92
C ASP A 64 16.06 5.72 4.29
N LEU A 65 15.65 6.01 3.06
CA LEU A 65 14.74 5.15 2.29
C LEU A 65 15.28 3.72 2.12
N LYS A 66 16.60 3.58 1.94
CA LYS A 66 17.25 2.27 1.80
C LYS A 66 17.08 1.44 3.08
N THR A 67 17.41 2.03 4.23
CA THR A 67 17.32 1.40 5.54
C THR A 67 15.86 1.04 5.88
N ALA A 68 14.93 1.96 5.62
CA ALA A 68 13.50 1.69 5.81
C ALA A 68 13.00 0.52 4.95
N LYS A 69 13.40 0.49 3.67
CA LYS A 69 13.05 -0.62 2.76
C LYS A 69 13.58 -1.95 3.27
N GLU A 70 14.85 -2.00 3.67
CA GLU A 70 15.51 -3.22 4.11
C GLU A 70 14.88 -3.75 5.41
N ALA A 71 14.60 -2.87 6.38
CA ALA A 71 13.92 -3.23 7.62
C ALA A 71 12.53 -3.83 7.36
N ILE A 72 11.72 -3.18 6.50
CA ILE A 72 10.39 -3.66 6.14
C ILE A 72 10.45 -4.97 5.35
N GLU A 73 11.40 -5.13 4.44
CA GLU A 73 11.58 -6.38 3.69
C GLU A 73 11.99 -7.55 4.59
N SER A 74 12.91 -7.32 5.52
CA SER A 74 13.31 -8.32 6.52
C SER A 74 12.10 -8.73 7.37
N ARG A 75 11.38 -7.74 7.89
CA ARG A 75 10.18 -7.95 8.71
C ARG A 75 9.07 -8.68 7.97
N GLN A 76 8.83 -8.33 6.70
CA GLN A 76 7.90 -9.03 5.84
C GLN A 76 8.30 -10.50 5.62
N ARG A 77 9.59 -10.80 5.41
CA ARG A 77 10.06 -12.18 5.29
C ARG A 77 9.86 -12.96 6.58
N THR A 78 10.12 -12.36 7.73
CA THR A 78 9.87 -13.00 9.03
C THR A 78 8.39 -13.31 9.24
N MET A 79 7.49 -12.38 8.87
CA MET A 79 6.04 -12.57 9.01
C MET A 79 5.43 -13.58 8.04
N LEU A 80 5.89 -13.60 6.79
CA LEU A 80 5.38 -14.49 5.74
C LEU A 80 6.08 -15.85 5.71
N GLY A 81 7.32 -15.94 6.20
CA GLY A 81 8.11 -17.17 6.27
C GLY A 81 7.80 -18.05 7.49
N GLY A 82 6.85 -17.64 8.34
CA GLY A 82 6.49 -18.32 9.59
C GLY A 82 5.00 -18.62 9.73
N GLN A 83 4.28 -18.89 8.63
CA GLN A 83 2.90 -19.35 8.69
C GLN A 83 2.86 -20.89 8.66
N PRO A 84 2.47 -21.58 9.75
CA PRO A 84 2.10 -23.00 9.70
C PRO A 84 0.83 -23.23 8.86
#